data_AF-A0A0K1K262-F1
#
_entry.id   AF-A0A0K1K262-F1
#
_cell.length_a   1.000
_cell.length_b   1.000
_cell.length_c   1.000
_cell.angle_alpha   90.00
_cell.angle_beta   90.00
_cell.angle_gamma   90.00
#
_symmetry.space_group_name_H-M   'P 1'
#
loop_
_entity.id
_entity.type
_entity.pdbx_description
1 polymer ?
#
loop_
_entity_poly.entity_id
_entity_poly.type
_entity_poly.pdbx_seq_one_letter_code
_entity_poly.pdbx_strand_id
1 'polypeptide(L)'
;MNQHDALYTVARGYPGGIEALALAMDISVNVLRNKLAPTIASHYPSFEEVSAIVELCHQAGVADAMRPLHALLTRHGMAAFVVPLPEQVGQDDLSQTVCKVMSQVGAVAEAVASALLDGKVSVAEADLIEKEFHGALAALGEWRERIRQRAREAE
;
A
#
# COMPACT_ATOMS: atom_id res chain seq x y z
N MET A 1 4.91 -14.04 5.15
CA MET A 1 3.65 -14.48 4.52
C MET A 1 3.79 -14.30 3.01
N ASN A 2 3.39 -15.29 2.21
CA ASN A 2 3.43 -15.21 0.74
C ASN A 2 2.26 -14.32 0.23
N GLN A 3 2.43 -13.63 -0.90
CA GLN A 3 1.38 -12.83 -1.53
C GLN A 3 0.09 -13.61 -1.84
N HIS A 4 0.20 -14.91 -2.16
CA HIS A 4 -0.97 -15.75 -2.43
C HIS A 4 -1.76 -16.08 -1.16
N ASP A 5 -1.08 -16.37 -0.05
CA ASP A 5 -1.72 -16.56 1.26
C ASP A 5 -2.44 -15.28 1.73
N ALA A 6 -1.80 -14.13 1.48
CA ALA A 6 -2.38 -12.83 1.76
C ALA A 6 -3.66 -12.61 0.93
N LEU A 7 -3.62 -12.93 -0.36
CA LEU A 7 -4.75 -12.80 -1.26
C LEU A 7 -5.92 -13.70 -0.86
N TYR A 8 -5.64 -14.97 -0.51
CA TYR A 8 -6.66 -15.88 0.01
C TYR A 8 -7.29 -15.38 1.31
N THR A 9 -6.49 -14.81 2.21
CA THR A 9 -6.98 -14.25 3.47
C THR A 9 -7.89 -13.05 3.23
N VAL A 10 -7.48 -12.12 2.39
CA VAL A 10 -8.26 -10.92 2.02
C VAL A 10 -9.56 -11.33 1.32
N ALA A 11 -9.50 -12.23 0.35
CA ALA A 11 -10.67 -12.69 -0.40
C ALA A 11 -11.74 -13.34 0.50
N ARG A 12 -11.33 -14.09 1.54
CA ARG A 12 -12.26 -14.65 2.53
C ARG A 12 -12.89 -13.60 3.43
N GLY A 13 -12.23 -12.46 3.62
CA GLY A 13 -12.73 -11.33 4.39
C GLY A 13 -13.80 -10.50 3.67
N TYR A 14 -14.01 -10.74 2.37
CA TYR A 14 -15.05 -10.05 1.60
C TYR A 14 -16.45 -10.26 2.21
N PRO A 15 -17.33 -9.24 2.25
CA PRO A 15 -18.71 -9.42 2.72
C PRO A 15 -19.47 -10.46 1.90
N GLY A 16 -19.96 -11.52 2.54
CA GLY A 16 -20.55 -12.67 1.84
C GLY A 16 -19.52 -13.69 1.32
N GLY A 17 -18.25 -13.51 1.67
CA GLY A 17 -17.15 -14.43 1.41
C GLY A 17 -16.80 -14.61 -0.06
N ILE A 18 -16.16 -15.74 -0.36
CA ILE A 18 -15.69 -16.10 -1.70
C ILE A 18 -16.84 -16.21 -2.72
N GLU A 19 -18.03 -16.58 -2.28
CA GLU A 19 -19.20 -16.72 -3.14
C GLU A 19 -19.68 -15.36 -3.66
N ALA A 20 -19.82 -14.38 -2.76
CA ALA A 20 -20.17 -13.02 -3.15
C ALA A 20 -19.07 -12.34 -3.97
N LEU A 21 -17.80 -12.58 -3.63
CA LEU A 21 -16.67 -12.06 -4.40
C LEU A 21 -16.63 -12.64 -5.83
N ALA A 22 -16.86 -13.94 -6.00
CA ALA A 22 -16.90 -14.57 -7.31
C ALA A 22 -18.03 -13.99 -8.18
N LEU A 23 -19.20 -13.73 -7.57
CA LEU A 23 -20.31 -13.06 -8.24
C LEU A 23 -19.94 -11.64 -8.68
N ALA A 24 -19.28 -10.86 -7.81
CA ALA A 24 -18.83 -9.50 -8.11
C ALA A 24 -17.77 -9.46 -9.23
N MET A 25 -16.97 -10.53 -9.36
CA MET A 25 -15.97 -10.70 -10.42
C MET A 25 -16.52 -11.31 -11.72
N ASP A 26 -17.81 -11.68 -11.76
CA ASP A 26 -18.45 -12.39 -12.88
C ASP A 26 -17.74 -13.71 -13.27
N ILE A 27 -17.27 -14.47 -12.27
CA ILE A 27 -16.65 -15.79 -12.48
C ILE A 27 -17.29 -16.86 -11.60
N SER A 28 -17.14 -18.13 -11.99
CA SER A 28 -17.69 -19.21 -11.17
C SER A 28 -16.97 -19.34 -9.82
N VAL A 29 -17.74 -19.58 -8.77
CA VAL A 29 -17.21 -19.77 -7.40
C VAL A 29 -16.15 -20.86 -7.35
N ASN A 30 -16.34 -21.96 -8.09
CA ASN A 30 -15.37 -23.06 -8.15
C ASN A 30 -14.06 -22.64 -8.82
N VAL A 31 -14.11 -21.80 -9.86
CA VAL A 31 -12.91 -21.26 -10.50
C VAL A 31 -12.17 -20.36 -9.52
N LEU A 32 -12.86 -19.44 -8.83
CA LEU A 32 -12.21 -18.56 -7.85
C LEU A 32 -11.61 -19.35 -6.67
N ARG A 33 -12.34 -20.35 -6.14
CA ARG A 33 -11.82 -21.25 -5.10
C ARG A 33 -10.57 -21.97 -5.55
N ASN A 34 -10.57 -22.54 -6.75
CA ASN A 34 -9.41 -23.24 -7.28
C ASN A 34 -8.22 -22.31 -7.50
N LYS A 35 -8.47 -21.05 -7.89
CA LYS A 35 -7.42 -20.05 -8.06
C LYS A 35 -6.80 -19.59 -6.76
N LEU A 36 -7.60 -19.47 -5.71
CA LEU A 36 -7.14 -19.01 -4.40
C LEU A 36 -6.66 -20.13 -3.47
N ALA A 37 -6.94 -21.39 -3.80
CA ALA A 37 -6.55 -22.53 -2.98
C ALA A 37 -5.03 -22.63 -2.84
N PRO A 38 -4.46 -22.54 -1.61
CA PRO A 38 -3.02 -22.64 -1.40
C PRO A 38 -2.43 -24.00 -1.81
N THR A 39 -3.28 -25.02 -1.89
CA THR A 39 -2.91 -26.40 -2.24
C THR A 39 -2.86 -26.65 -3.76
N ILE A 40 -3.33 -25.72 -4.60
CA ILE A 40 -3.40 -25.90 -6.05
C ILE A 40 -2.32 -25.04 -6.73
N ALA A 41 -1.26 -25.69 -7.23
CA ALA A 41 -0.09 -25.02 -7.77
C ALA A 41 -0.17 -24.67 -9.28
N SER A 42 -1.32 -24.86 -9.93
CA SER A 42 -1.48 -24.71 -11.39
C SER A 42 -2.43 -23.61 -11.84
N HIS A 43 -3.40 -23.22 -11.01
CA HIS A 43 -4.47 -22.31 -11.42
C HIS A 43 -4.28 -20.93 -10.79
N TYR A 44 -3.09 -20.34 -10.84
CA TYR A 44 -2.88 -19.04 -10.18
C TYR A 44 -3.80 -17.95 -10.75
N PRO A 45 -4.24 -16.99 -9.90
CA PRO A 45 -4.94 -15.82 -10.39
C PRO A 45 -4.00 -14.98 -11.25
N SER A 46 -4.51 -14.46 -12.36
CA SER A 46 -3.79 -13.51 -13.21
C SER A 46 -3.58 -12.18 -12.48
N PHE A 47 -2.68 -11.33 -12.99
CA PHE A 47 -2.50 -9.99 -12.43
C PHE A 47 -3.81 -9.17 -12.40
N GLU A 48 -4.62 -9.27 -13.44
CA GLU A 48 -5.93 -8.60 -13.51
C GLU A 48 -6.88 -9.12 -12.42
N GLU A 49 -6.92 -10.44 -12.21
CA GLU A 49 -7.76 -11.03 -11.15
C GLU A 49 -7.28 -10.65 -9.76
N VAL A 50 -5.96 -10.59 -9.53
CA VAL A 50 -5.40 -10.11 -8.25
C VAL A 50 -5.80 -8.65 -8.02
N SER A 51 -5.67 -7.79 -9.03
CA SER A 51 -6.03 -6.38 -8.94
C SER A 51 -7.52 -6.22 -8.61
N ALA A 52 -8.40 -6.92 -9.34
CA ALA A 52 -9.83 -6.88 -9.12
C ALA A 52 -10.24 -7.35 -7.72
N ILE A 53 -9.63 -8.43 -7.21
CA ILE A 53 -9.89 -8.92 -5.84
C ILE A 53 -9.51 -7.87 -4.81
N VAL A 54 -8.31 -7.30 -4.93
CA VAL A 54 -7.81 -6.27 -4.00
C VAL A 54 -8.70 -5.04 -4.03
N GLU A 55 -9.10 -4.59 -5.23
CA GLU A 55 -9.98 -3.43 -5.42
C GLU A 55 -11.35 -3.67 -4.80
N LEU A 56 -12.01 -4.79 -5.11
CA LEU A 56 -13.32 -5.13 -4.54
C LEU A 56 -13.27 -5.23 -3.02
N CYS A 57 -12.25 -5.88 -2.47
CA CYS A 57 -12.07 -6.00 -1.03
C CYS A 57 -11.82 -4.63 -0.38
N HIS A 58 -11.04 -3.77 -1.02
CA HIS A 58 -10.78 -2.41 -0.54
C HIS A 58 -12.07 -1.57 -0.53
N GLN A 59 -12.82 -1.58 -1.62
CA GLN A 59 -14.11 -0.88 -1.73
C GLN A 59 -15.14 -1.40 -0.71
N ALA A 60 -15.10 -2.70 -0.41
CA ALA A 60 -15.95 -3.32 0.60
C ALA A 60 -15.48 -3.10 2.05
N GLY A 61 -14.40 -2.34 2.27
CA GLY A 61 -13.88 -2.03 3.60
C GLY A 61 -13.20 -3.21 4.31
N VAL A 62 -12.72 -4.22 3.56
CA VAL A 62 -11.99 -5.35 4.13
C VAL A 62 -10.67 -4.84 4.73
N ALA A 63 -10.43 -5.16 5.99
CA ALA A 63 -9.18 -4.83 6.66
C ALA A 63 -7.98 -5.42 5.91
N ASP A 64 -6.90 -4.65 5.82
CA ASP A 64 -5.66 -5.06 5.14
C ASP A 64 -5.86 -5.49 3.67
N ALA A 65 -6.84 -4.95 2.94
CA ALA A 65 -7.10 -5.32 1.55
C ALA A 65 -5.86 -5.21 0.63
N MET A 66 -4.94 -4.27 0.92
CA MET A 66 -3.70 -4.04 0.17
C MET A 66 -2.55 -5.02 0.52
N ARG A 67 -2.73 -5.86 1.54
CA ARG A 67 -1.70 -6.78 2.04
C ARG A 67 -1.12 -7.74 0.98
N PRO A 68 -1.88 -8.22 -0.02
CA PRO A 68 -1.31 -9.02 -1.11
C PRO A 68 -0.28 -8.25 -1.94
N LEU A 69 -0.53 -6.97 -2.20
CA LEU A 69 0.40 -6.10 -2.93
C LEU A 69 1.67 -5.82 -2.10
N HIS A 70 1.49 -5.54 -0.80
CA HIS A 70 2.63 -5.37 0.11
C HIS A 70 3.50 -6.62 0.15
N ALA A 71 2.90 -7.80 0.33
CA ALA A 71 3.62 -9.07 0.36
C ALA A 71 4.37 -9.36 -0.95
N LEU A 72 3.77 -9.03 -2.10
CA LEU A 72 4.41 -9.17 -3.41
C LEU A 72 5.65 -8.28 -3.51
N LEU A 73 5.51 -7.00 -3.15
CA LEU A 73 6.60 -6.03 -3.26
C LEU A 73 7.74 -6.33 -2.26
N THR A 74 7.41 -6.64 -1.00
CA THR A 74 8.40 -6.98 0.03
C THR A 74 9.24 -8.19 -0.36
N ARG A 75 8.66 -9.18 -1.05
CA ARG A 75 9.40 -10.34 -1.56
C ARG A 75 10.53 -9.96 -2.53
N HIS A 76 10.39 -8.82 -3.21
CA HIS A 76 11.39 -8.29 -4.14
C HIS A 76 12.23 -7.16 -3.54
N GLY A 77 12.20 -6.97 -2.22
CA GLY A 77 12.92 -5.87 -1.55
C GLY A 77 12.36 -4.49 -1.85
N MET A 78 11.12 -4.41 -2.34
CA MET A 78 10.41 -3.17 -2.60
C MET A 78 9.39 -2.88 -1.50
N ALA A 79 9.14 -1.59 -1.24
CA ALA A 79 8.08 -1.15 -0.34
C ALA A 79 6.94 -0.52 -1.16
N ALA A 80 5.70 -0.86 -0.83
CA ALA A 80 4.53 -0.16 -1.34
C ALA A 80 4.25 1.04 -0.43
N PHE A 81 3.88 2.16 -1.01
CA PHE A 81 3.35 3.29 -0.27
C PHE A 81 2.05 3.75 -0.93
N VAL A 82 1.02 3.99 -0.12
CA VAL A 82 -0.19 4.66 -0.60
C VAL A 82 0.22 6.08 -0.92
N VAL A 83 0.08 6.47 -2.19
CA VAL A 83 0.35 7.84 -2.60
C VAL A 83 -0.80 8.69 -2.06
N PRO A 84 -0.57 9.63 -1.13
CA PRO A 84 -1.62 10.51 -0.69
C PRO A 84 -2.04 11.37 -1.87
N LEU A 85 -3.33 11.34 -2.20
CA LEU A 85 -3.92 12.30 -3.12
C LEU A 85 -4.04 13.62 -2.36
N PRO A 86 -3.51 14.74 -2.88
CA PRO A 86 -3.67 16.03 -2.22
C PRO A 86 -5.16 16.39 -2.14
N GLU A 87 -5.66 16.67 -0.93
CA GLU A 87 -6.96 17.34 -0.76
C GLU A 87 -6.85 18.73 -1.43
N GLN A 88 -7.89 19.10 -2.19
CA GLN A 88 -8.00 20.28 -3.06
C GLN A 88 -6.86 21.29 -2.99
N VAL A 89 -6.23 21.50 -4.16
CA VAL A 89 -5.19 22.48 -4.44
C VAL A 89 -5.65 23.89 -4.04
N GLY A 90 -5.39 24.28 -2.79
CA GLY A 90 -5.10 25.67 -2.51
C GLY A 90 -3.85 26.06 -3.31
N GLN A 91 -3.76 27.32 -3.72
CA GLN A 91 -2.55 27.88 -4.38
C GLN A 91 -1.34 27.92 -3.43
N ASP A 92 -1.06 26.86 -2.69
CA ASP A 92 0.18 26.72 -1.96
C ASP A 92 1.31 26.45 -2.94
N ASP A 93 2.28 27.35 -2.88
CA ASP A 93 3.46 27.33 -3.72
C ASP A 93 4.20 26.00 -3.55
N LEU A 94 4.66 25.42 -4.67
CA LEU A 94 5.41 24.17 -4.71
C LEU A 94 6.61 24.23 -3.75
N SER A 95 7.16 25.43 -3.53
CA SER A 95 8.20 25.73 -2.55
C SER A 95 7.83 25.31 -1.12
N GLN A 96 6.59 25.54 -0.68
CA GLN A 96 6.12 25.11 0.65
C GLN A 96 6.03 23.59 0.75
N THR A 97 5.61 22.93 -0.34
CA THR A 97 5.60 21.45 -0.39
C THR A 97 7.02 20.90 -0.29
N VAL A 98 7.99 21.51 -0.97
CA VAL A 98 9.41 21.15 -0.85
C VAL A 98 9.90 21.33 0.59
N CYS A 99 9.62 22.45 1.23
CA CYS A 99 9.98 22.68 2.64
C CYS A 99 9.38 21.62 3.57
N LYS A 100 8.10 21.26 3.36
CA LYS A 100 7.42 20.20 4.12
C LYS A 100 8.12 18.85 3.94
N VAL A 101 8.45 18.46 2.71
CA VAL A 101 9.20 17.23 2.43
C VAL A 101 10.55 17.23 3.16
N MET A 102 11.31 18.31 3.05
CA MET A 102 12.63 18.41 3.69
C MET A 102 12.54 18.34 5.22
N SER A 103 11.51 18.94 5.81
CA SER A 103 11.24 18.83 7.25
C SER A 103 10.94 17.40 7.67
N GLN A 104 10.14 16.65 6.91
CA GLN A 104 9.83 15.24 7.22
C GLN A 104 11.07 14.35 7.08
N VAL A 105 11.89 14.57 6.06
CA VAL A 105 13.18 13.86 5.90
C VAL A 105 14.13 14.18 7.06
N GLY A 106 14.14 15.43 7.53
CA GLY A 106 14.89 15.84 8.73
C GLY A 106 14.45 15.10 9.99
N ALA A 107 13.14 14.95 10.19
CA ALA A 107 12.58 14.22 11.33
C ALA A 107 12.98 12.73 11.34
N VAL A 108 12.98 12.08 10.17
CA VAL A 108 13.50 10.70 10.02
C VAL A 108 14.97 10.63 10.43
N ALA A 109 15.80 11.55 9.93
CA ALA A 109 17.22 11.58 10.25
C ALA A 109 17.48 11.78 11.75
N GLU A 110 16.71 12.65 12.41
CA GLU A 110 16.77 12.89 13.85
C GLU A 110 16.35 11.66 14.67
N ALA A 111 15.26 10.99 14.28
CA ALA A 111 14.79 9.78 14.94
C ALA A 111 15.81 8.63 14.85
N VAL A 112 16.39 8.42 13.66
CA VAL A 112 17.43 7.41 13.45
C VAL A 112 18.71 7.75 14.22
N ALA A 113 19.16 9.01 14.17
CA ALA A 113 20.34 9.43 14.91
C ALA A 113 20.16 9.24 16.41
N SER A 114 18.99 9.57 16.95
CA SER A 114 18.66 9.43 18.37
C SER A 114 18.61 7.97 18.82
N ALA A 115 17.98 7.09 18.03
CA ALA A 115 17.89 5.66 18.33
C ALA A 115 19.22 4.90 18.18
N LEU A 116 20.21 5.50 17.50
CA LEU A 116 21.54 4.89 17.36
C LEU A 116 22.54 5.38 18.43
N LEU A 117 22.15 6.30 19.31
CA LEU A 117 23.04 6.87 20.34
C LEU A 117 23.56 5.83 21.33
N ASP A 118 22.76 4.83 21.67
CA ASP A 118 23.14 3.73 22.56
C ASP A 118 23.61 2.47 21.80
N GLY A 119 23.68 2.56 20.47
CA GLY A 119 24.09 1.49 19.57
C GLY A 119 23.08 0.35 19.40
N LYS A 120 21.83 0.48 19.87
CA LYS A 120 20.80 -0.54 19.75
C LYS A 120 19.45 0.07 19.42
N VAL A 121 18.78 -0.46 18.40
CA VAL A 121 17.40 -0.06 18.09
C VAL A 121 16.44 -1.02 18.81
N SER A 122 15.68 -0.51 19.78
CA SER A 122 14.59 -1.24 20.43
C SER A 122 13.37 -1.35 19.51
N VAL A 123 12.42 -2.24 19.84
CA VAL A 123 11.17 -2.39 19.08
C VAL A 123 10.37 -1.08 19.05
N ALA A 124 10.27 -0.39 20.19
CA ALA A 124 9.56 0.89 20.26
C ALA A 124 10.22 1.99 19.41
N GLU A 125 11.55 2.00 19.33
CA GLU A 125 12.29 2.93 18.47
C GLU A 125 12.14 2.57 16.99
N ALA A 126 12.15 1.27 16.65
CA ALA A 126 11.89 0.82 15.30
C ALA A 126 10.49 1.25 14.83
N ASP A 127 9.46 1.10 15.67
CA ASP A 127 8.09 1.54 15.37
C ASP A 127 8.02 3.06 15.16
N LEU A 128 8.73 3.84 15.98
CA LEU A 128 8.77 5.30 15.85
C LEU A 128 9.51 5.74 14.57
N ILE A 129 10.65 5.13 14.27
CA ILE A 129 11.38 5.36 13.01
C ILE A 129 10.50 5.01 11.82
N GLU A 130 9.79 3.88 11.86
CA GLU A 130 8.89 3.45 10.81
C GLU A 130 7.75 4.46 10.59
N LYS A 131 7.20 5.03 11.67
CA LYS A 131 6.21 6.12 11.57
C LYS A 131 6.77 7.36 10.87
N GLU A 132 7.99 7.79 11.20
CA GLU A 132 8.63 8.94 10.54
C GLU A 132 8.89 8.65 9.06
N PHE A 133 9.34 7.43 8.71
CA PHE A 133 9.50 7.01 7.32
C PHE A 133 8.18 7.08 6.54
N HIS A 134 7.07 6.66 7.14
CA HIS A 134 5.75 6.79 6.52
C HIS A 134 5.38 8.26 6.27
N GLY A 135 5.67 9.16 7.22
CA GLY A 135 5.47 10.60 7.06
C GLY A 135 6.28 11.19 5.89
N ALA A 136 7.55 10.83 5.79
CA ALA A 136 8.42 11.26 4.69
C ALA A 136 7.97 10.71 3.33
N LEU A 137 7.62 9.42 3.25
CA LEU A 137 7.11 8.80 2.02
C LEU A 137 5.78 9.43 1.57
N ALA A 138 4.89 9.75 2.50
CA ALA A 138 3.65 10.45 2.21
C ALA A 138 3.92 11.85 1.63
N ALA A 139 4.79 12.64 2.27
CA ALA A 139 5.14 13.97 1.77
C ALA A 139 5.80 13.92 0.38
N LEU A 140 6.69 12.95 0.14
CA LEU A 140 7.30 12.72 -1.17
C LEU A 140 6.25 12.33 -2.23
N GLY A 141 5.29 11.49 -1.86
CA GLY A 141 4.17 11.10 -2.72
C GLY A 141 3.29 12.29 -3.09
N GLU A 142 2.94 13.14 -2.11
CA GLU A 142 2.17 14.37 -2.31
C GLU A 142 2.89 15.32 -3.27
N TRP A 143 4.18 15.56 -3.05
CA TRP A 143 4.99 16.42 -3.90
C TRP A 143 5.04 15.92 -5.35
N ARG A 144 5.24 14.61 -5.54
CA ARG A 144 5.23 13.97 -6.87
C ARG A 144 3.90 14.20 -7.58
N GLU A 145 2.77 14.01 -6.90
CA GLU A 145 1.44 14.17 -7.52
C GLU A 145 1.16 15.63 -7.89
N ARG A 146 1.52 16.60 -7.04
CA ARG A 146 1.39 18.04 -7.35
C ARG A 146 2.16 18.43 -8.61
N ILE A 147 3.37 17.89 -8.81
CA ILE A 147 4.15 18.11 -10.05
C ILE A 147 3.39 17.56 -11.27
N ARG A 148 2.82 16.35 -11.17
CA ARG A 148 2.07 15.72 -12.26
C ARG A 148 0.77 16.49 -12.58
N GLN A 149 0.08 17.02 -11.57
CA GLN A 149 -1.12 17.82 -11.77
C GLN A 149 -0.81 19.11 -12.54
N ARG A 150 0.22 19.87 -12.14
CA ARG A 150 0.66 21.06 -12.88
C ARG A 150 1.04 20.76 -14.33
N ALA A 151 1.67 19.61 -14.59
CA ALA A 151 2.01 19.21 -15.95
C ALA A 151 0.76 18.97 -16.81
N ARG A 152 -0.33 18.47 -16.23
CA ARG A 152 -1.61 18.27 -16.93
C ARG A 152 -2.40 19.57 -17.14
N GLU A 153 -2.25 20.55 -16.25
CA GLU A 153 -2.89 21.87 -16.39
C GLU A 153 -2.23 22.77 -17.44
N ALA A 154 -1.00 22.42 -17.86
CA ALA A 154 -0.23 23.16 -18.87
C ALA A 154 -0.45 22.67 -20.31
N GLU A 155 -1.20 21.58 -20.50
CA GLU A 155 -1.66 21.06 -21.81
C GLU A 155 -3.04 21.63 -22.19
#